data_AF-U5Q3N4-F1
#
_entry.id   AF-U5Q3N4-F1
#
_cell.length_a   1.000
_cell.length_b   1.000
_cell.length_c   1.000
_cell.angle_alpha   90.00
_cell.angle_beta   90.00
_cell.angle_gamma   90.00
#
_symmetry.space_group_name_H-M   'P 1'
#
loop_
_entity.id
_entity.type
_entity.pdbx_description
1 polymer ?
#
loop_
_entity_poly.entity_id
_entity_poly.type
_entity_poly.pdbx_seq_one_letter_code
_entity_poly.pdbx_strand_id
1 'polypeptide(L)'
;MKLKSIVLSVCGSLAVFGMANASPLDTDPMLTLDNYSIPVGVKGAKIAKVISSCGSHCSHEISIEKDTAGIFTVDKHGAIALKKGVALKADSPVFVYGITIKSGCESKEFELVKDQFIKNKVIAHRGAWKNHEASQNSRNSLKYAIEIGCEASELDVWMTSDGEIVLNHDPSVGGKVVEDNTAADMATVPLKGGDYVTTLAQIIKDVKKQNKTRIVIEIKASLKSQERTDELTAKVMKLVHDMKAQAWVACYISFNYNSCLISAQMDPTARTAYLSDDKSVNDLKAINMWGIDFNYKMFEKDANLIKDAHAAGMTVNVWTVNKKEDLVSFLDKGVDYITTNEPEMLLDIIKEKKSK
;
A
#
# COMPACT_ATOMS: atom_id res chain seq x y z
N MET A 1 -11.29 -10.99 64.50
CA MET A 1 -11.27 -11.44 63.09
C MET A 1 -11.22 -10.23 62.17
N LYS A 2 -10.03 -9.90 61.65
CA LYS A 2 -9.81 -8.98 60.52
C LYS A 2 -8.67 -9.60 59.71
N LEU A 3 -8.99 -10.21 58.57
CA LEU A 3 -7.99 -10.77 57.65
C LEU A 3 -7.73 -9.75 56.54
N LYS A 4 -6.46 -9.31 56.44
CA LYS A 4 -5.94 -8.52 55.32
C LYS A 4 -5.77 -9.45 54.12
N SER A 5 -6.34 -9.08 52.97
CA SER A 5 -6.05 -9.72 51.68
C SER A 5 -4.73 -9.16 51.14
N ILE A 6 -3.77 -10.05 50.89
CA ILE A 6 -2.53 -9.80 50.16
C ILE A 6 -2.81 -10.16 48.70
N VAL A 7 -2.69 -9.20 47.80
CA VAL A 7 -2.71 -9.43 46.35
C VAL A 7 -1.28 -9.77 45.93
N LEU A 8 -1.06 -11.04 45.56
CA LEU A 8 0.18 -11.52 44.95
C LEU A 8 0.08 -11.28 43.43
N SER A 9 0.92 -10.38 42.91
CA SER A 9 1.12 -10.21 41.47
C SER A 9 1.94 -11.39 40.96
N VAL A 10 1.34 -12.22 40.10
CA VAL A 10 2.04 -13.30 39.39
C VAL A 10 2.44 -12.75 38.02
N CYS A 11 3.70 -12.34 37.92
CA CYS A 11 4.37 -12.09 36.64
C CYS A 11 4.81 -13.45 36.09
N GLY A 12 4.08 -13.99 35.11
CA GLY A 12 4.42 -15.24 34.45
C GLY A 12 5.42 -15.02 33.32
N SER A 13 6.72 -15.22 33.60
CA SER A 13 7.74 -15.38 32.57
C SER A 13 7.59 -16.75 31.92
N LEU A 14 7.17 -16.81 30.65
CA LEU A 14 7.29 -18.02 29.84
C LEU A 14 8.71 -18.10 29.27
N ALA A 15 9.41 -19.17 29.62
CA ALA A 15 10.76 -19.46 29.18
C ALA A 15 10.82 -19.74 27.67
N VAL A 16 11.74 -19.06 26.99
CA VAL A 16 12.14 -19.32 25.60
C VAL A 16 13.13 -20.48 25.60
N PHE A 17 12.76 -21.61 24.99
CA PHE A 17 13.71 -22.64 24.58
C PHE A 17 14.08 -22.41 23.11
N GLY A 18 15.39 -22.44 22.83
CA GLY A 18 15.98 -21.84 21.65
C GLY A 18 15.76 -22.56 20.32
N MET A 19 15.77 -21.73 19.27
CA MET A 19 16.31 -22.05 17.94
C MET A 19 17.01 -20.80 17.39
N ALA A 20 17.99 -21.05 16.53
CA ALA A 20 18.96 -20.19 15.85
C ALA A 20 18.75 -18.66 15.81
N ASN A 21 19.88 -17.94 15.92
CA ASN A 21 20.06 -16.50 15.71
C ASN A 21 19.53 -16.03 14.34
N ALA A 22 18.23 -15.77 14.24
CA ALA A 22 17.69 -14.71 13.40
C ALA A 22 17.50 -13.50 14.31
N SER A 23 17.99 -12.33 13.91
CA SER A 23 17.56 -11.07 14.53
C SER A 23 16.04 -11.05 14.57
N PRO A 24 15.39 -10.72 15.70
CA PRO A 24 13.93 -10.66 15.75
C PRO A 24 13.44 -9.72 14.65
N LEU A 25 12.42 -10.15 13.90
CA LEU A 25 11.78 -9.34 12.87
C LEU A 25 11.33 -8.01 13.50
N ASP A 26 12.04 -6.94 13.16
CA ASP A 26 11.70 -5.60 13.61
C ASP A 26 10.40 -5.16 12.93
N THR A 27 9.31 -5.29 13.67
CA THR A 27 7.94 -4.99 13.26
C THR A 27 7.33 -3.92 14.17
N ASP A 28 8.19 -3.14 14.84
CA ASP A 28 7.76 -2.05 15.69
C ASP A 28 7.03 -1.00 14.85
N PRO A 29 5.93 -0.41 15.37
CA PRO A 29 5.22 0.64 14.65
C PRO A 29 6.17 1.80 14.31
N MET A 30 6.09 2.28 13.08
CA MET A 30 6.91 3.40 12.61
C MET A 30 6.25 4.75 12.93
N LEU A 31 7.03 5.84 12.96
CA LEU A 31 6.47 7.19 12.84
C LEU A 31 5.89 7.37 11.43
N THR A 32 4.59 7.65 11.34
CA THR A 32 3.85 7.77 10.08
C THR A 32 2.92 8.98 10.05
N LEU A 33 2.29 9.21 8.90
CA LEU A 33 1.26 10.24 8.71
C LEU A 33 -0.02 9.54 8.25
N ASP A 34 -1.19 10.04 8.65
CA ASP A 34 -2.48 9.48 8.21
C ASP A 34 -2.85 9.83 6.75
N ASN A 35 -2.13 10.79 6.15
CA ASN A 35 -2.24 11.15 4.75
C ASN A 35 -0.93 11.76 4.25
N TYR A 36 -0.67 11.59 2.95
CA TYR A 36 0.56 12.08 2.29
C TYR A 36 0.25 12.99 1.10
N SER A 37 -1.02 13.32 0.86
CA SER A 37 -1.47 14.07 -0.30
C SER A 37 -1.99 15.47 0.05
N ILE A 38 -1.56 16.50 -0.68
CA ILE A 38 -1.89 17.90 -0.43
C ILE A 38 -2.99 18.34 -1.41
N PRO A 39 -4.16 18.78 -0.92
CA PRO A 39 -5.22 19.28 -1.79
C PRO A 39 -4.80 20.49 -2.63
N VAL A 40 -5.19 20.50 -3.90
CA VAL A 40 -4.93 21.62 -4.83
C VAL A 40 -5.99 22.71 -4.65
N GLY A 41 -5.57 23.99 -4.68
CA GLY A 41 -6.48 25.14 -4.62
C GLY A 41 -7.09 25.45 -3.25
N VAL A 42 -6.84 24.64 -2.23
CA VAL A 42 -7.39 24.84 -0.87
C VAL A 42 -6.43 25.65 -0.02
N LYS A 43 -6.84 26.87 0.36
CA LYS A 43 -6.03 27.75 1.22
C LYS A 43 -5.93 27.21 2.64
N GLY A 44 -4.71 27.11 3.16
CA GLY A 44 -4.48 26.61 4.53
C GLY A 44 -4.96 25.18 4.73
N ALA A 45 -4.89 24.35 3.68
CA ALA A 45 -5.39 22.98 3.70
C ALA A 45 -4.83 22.19 4.88
N LYS A 46 -5.70 21.49 5.61
CA LYS A 46 -5.28 20.41 6.50
C LYS A 46 -4.80 19.24 5.64
N ILE A 47 -3.63 18.70 5.95
CA ILE A 47 -2.98 17.69 5.14
C ILE A 47 -2.99 16.35 5.86
N ALA A 48 -2.38 16.30 7.04
CA ALA A 48 -2.15 15.05 7.75
C ALA A 48 -2.10 15.24 9.25
N LYS A 49 -2.10 14.14 9.99
CA LYS A 49 -1.77 14.04 11.40
C LYS A 49 -0.58 13.11 11.58
N VAL A 50 0.36 13.52 12.41
CA VAL A 50 1.48 12.69 12.85
C VAL A 50 0.98 11.55 13.74
N ILE A 51 1.32 10.32 13.38
CA ILE A 51 1.01 9.09 14.11
C ILE A 51 2.31 8.54 14.67
N SER A 52 2.44 8.57 16.00
CA SER A 52 3.66 8.19 16.71
C SER A 52 3.64 6.72 17.13
N SER A 53 4.81 6.08 17.08
CA SER A 53 5.08 4.70 17.49
C SER A 53 4.93 4.48 19.00
N CYS A 54 5.26 5.49 19.79
CA CYS A 54 4.98 5.53 21.22
C CYS A 54 3.50 5.89 21.41
N GLY A 55 2.71 4.95 21.96
CA GLY A 55 1.29 5.13 22.25
C GLY A 55 0.98 6.42 23.04
N SER A 56 -0.32 6.70 23.22
CA SER A 56 -0.93 7.92 23.75
C SER A 56 -0.43 8.49 25.10
N HIS A 57 0.60 7.92 25.71
CA HIS A 57 1.18 8.31 27.00
C HIS A 57 2.45 9.16 26.90
N CYS A 58 2.90 9.46 25.69
CA CYS A 58 4.10 10.23 25.44
C CYS A 58 3.73 11.60 24.86
N SER A 59 3.59 12.61 25.74
CA SER A 59 3.40 14.01 25.34
C SER A 59 4.70 14.58 24.79
N HIS A 60 5.10 14.13 23.59
CA HIS A 60 6.29 14.63 22.93
C HIS A 60 5.98 15.94 22.20
N GLU A 61 6.94 16.86 22.23
CA GLU A 61 6.92 18.05 21.39
C GLU A 61 7.03 17.60 19.92
N ILE A 62 6.02 17.92 19.11
CA ILE A 62 6.00 17.64 17.68
C ILE A 62 6.37 18.93 16.94
N SER A 63 7.36 18.86 16.06
CA SER A 63 7.80 20.01 15.28
C SER A 63 8.26 19.62 13.87
N ILE A 64 8.30 20.61 12.97
CA ILE A 64 8.92 20.48 11.65
C ILE A 64 10.37 20.98 11.79
N GLU A 65 11.35 20.09 11.68
CA GLU A 65 12.78 20.44 11.69
C GLU A 65 13.23 21.00 10.33
N LYS A 66 12.63 20.51 9.25
CA LYS A 66 12.93 20.93 7.88
C LYS A 66 11.68 20.93 7.03
N ASP A 67 11.53 21.97 6.20
CA ASP A 67 10.49 22.10 5.19
C ASP A 67 11.14 22.65 3.93
N THR A 68 11.19 21.85 2.86
CA THR A 68 11.87 22.23 1.62
C THR A 68 11.22 23.42 0.90
N ALA A 69 9.95 23.71 1.19
CA ALA A 69 9.20 24.80 0.55
C ALA A 69 8.88 25.95 1.52
N GLY A 70 9.01 25.73 2.83
CA GLY A 70 8.68 26.72 3.86
C GLY A 70 7.19 27.06 3.91
N ILE A 71 6.31 26.15 3.50
CA ILE A 71 4.86 26.37 3.38
C ILE A 71 4.01 25.59 4.39
N PHE A 72 4.61 24.73 5.21
CA PHE A 72 3.87 23.89 6.17
C PHE A 72 3.92 24.45 7.59
N THR A 73 2.96 24.01 8.38
CA THR A 73 2.88 24.19 9.84
C THR A 73 2.47 22.88 10.47
N VAL A 74 2.93 22.60 11.68
CA VAL A 74 2.43 21.53 12.54
C VAL A 74 1.98 22.12 13.87
N ASP A 75 0.83 21.67 14.38
CA ASP A 75 0.37 22.08 15.71
C ASP A 75 0.84 21.10 16.81
N LYS A 76 0.57 21.46 18.07
CA LYS A 76 0.94 20.65 19.24
C LYS A 76 0.27 19.26 19.29
N HIS A 77 -0.74 19.01 18.45
CA HIS A 77 -1.43 17.72 18.33
C HIS A 77 -0.96 16.93 17.11
N GLY A 78 0.09 17.41 16.42
CA GLY A 78 0.66 16.78 15.25
C GLY A 78 -0.13 17.02 13.97
N ALA A 79 -1.08 17.97 13.94
CA ALA A 79 -1.82 18.27 12.73
C ALA A 79 -0.97 19.14 11.78
N ILE A 80 -0.67 18.60 10.61
CA ILE A 80 0.08 19.24 9.53
C ILE A 80 -0.89 19.94 8.58
N ALA A 81 -0.60 21.20 8.26
CA ALA A 81 -1.38 22.01 7.34
C ALA A 81 -0.49 22.93 6.50
N LEU A 82 -1.04 23.46 5.40
CA LEU A 82 -0.45 24.61 4.71
C LEU A 82 -0.58 25.85 5.60
N LYS A 83 0.41 26.75 5.54
CA LYS A 83 0.35 28.09 6.15
C LYS A 83 -0.91 28.83 5.68
N LYS A 84 -1.45 29.66 6.57
CA LYS A 84 -2.66 30.47 6.30
C LYS A 84 -2.51 31.24 4.98
N GLY A 85 -3.48 31.09 4.09
CA GLY A 85 -3.52 31.77 2.80
C GLY A 85 -2.71 31.10 1.68
N VAL A 86 -1.85 30.11 1.98
CA VAL A 86 -1.12 29.34 0.98
C VAL A 86 -2.02 28.25 0.40
N ALA A 87 -2.00 28.09 -0.92
CA ALA A 87 -2.65 27.00 -1.66
C ALA A 87 -1.73 26.54 -2.79
N LEU A 88 -1.76 25.24 -3.12
CA LEU A 88 -1.03 24.73 -4.27
C LEU A 88 -1.78 25.04 -5.57
N LYS A 89 -1.06 25.47 -6.60
CA LYS A 89 -1.63 25.69 -7.93
C LYS A 89 -1.64 24.40 -8.75
N ALA A 90 -2.70 24.20 -9.52
CA ALA A 90 -2.87 23.00 -10.34
C ALA A 90 -1.78 22.84 -11.41
N ASP A 91 -1.40 23.96 -12.03
CA ASP A 91 -0.44 24.09 -13.13
C ASP A 91 1.04 24.10 -12.70
N SER A 92 1.33 24.16 -11.38
CA SER A 92 2.70 24.13 -10.90
C SER A 92 3.39 22.80 -11.28
N PRO A 93 4.61 22.81 -11.85
CA PRO A 93 5.33 21.58 -12.16
C PRO A 93 5.87 20.89 -10.91
N VAL A 94 5.97 21.59 -9.78
CA VAL A 94 6.37 21.00 -8.50
C VAL A 94 5.19 20.23 -7.92
N PHE A 95 5.40 18.97 -7.57
CA PHE A 95 4.39 18.11 -6.97
C PHE A 95 4.87 17.35 -5.74
N VAL A 96 6.16 17.38 -5.40
CA VAL A 96 6.71 16.73 -4.18
C VAL A 96 7.27 17.79 -3.25
N TYR A 97 6.97 17.66 -1.96
CA TYR A 97 7.39 18.58 -0.91
C TYR A 97 7.96 17.77 0.26
N GLY A 98 9.24 17.97 0.57
CA GLY A 98 9.92 17.27 1.66
C GLY A 98 9.71 17.97 2.99
N ILE A 99 9.37 17.20 4.02
CA ILE A 99 9.34 17.67 5.41
C ILE A 99 10.10 16.70 6.31
N THR A 100 10.71 17.20 7.37
CA THR A 100 11.29 16.39 8.44
C THR A 100 10.50 16.68 9.71
N ILE A 101 9.85 15.65 10.25
CA ILE A 101 9.08 15.74 11.50
C ILE A 101 9.89 15.16 12.63
N LYS A 102 9.98 15.92 13.71
CA LYS A 102 10.48 15.45 15.00
C LYS A 102 9.30 15.10 15.90
N SER A 103 9.36 13.94 16.52
CA SER A 103 8.44 13.48 17.58
C SER A 103 9.28 12.93 18.72
N GLY A 104 9.53 13.74 19.74
CA GLY A 104 10.39 13.35 20.87
C GLY A 104 11.84 13.15 20.43
N CYS A 105 12.35 11.93 20.59
CA CYS A 105 13.70 11.56 20.17
C CYS A 105 13.77 11.06 18.72
N GLU A 106 12.64 10.82 18.07
CA GLU A 106 12.58 10.34 16.69
C GLU A 106 12.50 11.54 15.73
N SER A 107 13.27 11.48 14.63
CA SER A 107 13.19 12.43 13.52
C SER A 107 13.11 11.64 12.21
N LYS A 108 12.12 11.98 11.38
CA LYS A 108 11.85 11.24 10.14
C LYS A 108 11.50 12.18 9.00
N GLU A 109 12.05 11.87 7.83
CA GLU A 109 11.75 12.58 6.59
C GLU A 109 10.52 11.97 5.89
N PHE A 110 9.66 12.84 5.37
CA PHE A 110 8.47 12.49 4.60
C PHE A 110 8.43 13.28 3.29
N GLU A 111 7.76 12.70 2.29
CA GLU A 111 7.39 13.39 1.07
C GLU A 111 5.87 13.53 1.00
N LEU A 112 5.42 14.79 0.97
CA LEU A 112 4.03 15.13 0.70
C LEU A 112 3.86 15.42 -0.79
N VAL A 113 2.78 14.91 -1.37
CA VAL A 113 2.55 14.97 -2.82
C VAL A 113 1.31 15.79 -3.14
N LYS A 114 1.40 16.73 -4.09
CA LYS A 114 0.25 17.48 -4.60
C LYS A 114 -0.80 16.50 -5.15
N ASP A 115 -2.00 16.48 -4.56
CA ASP A 115 -3.06 15.52 -4.92
C ASP A 115 -3.62 15.82 -6.30
N GLN A 116 -3.05 15.17 -7.31
CA GLN A 116 -3.61 15.11 -8.65
C GLN A 116 -3.81 13.66 -9.10
N PHE A 117 -3.85 12.74 -8.13
CA PHE A 117 -4.05 11.34 -8.41
C PHE A 117 -5.43 11.13 -9.02
N ILE A 118 -5.47 10.29 -10.05
CA ILE A 118 -6.67 9.95 -10.79
C ILE A 118 -7.61 9.17 -9.86
N LYS A 119 -8.92 9.45 -9.97
CA LYS A 119 -10.00 8.84 -9.18
C LYS A 119 -11.05 8.27 -10.13
N ASN A 120 -10.68 7.19 -10.83
CA ASN A 120 -11.50 6.56 -11.86
C ASN A 120 -11.78 5.07 -11.60
N LYS A 121 -11.41 4.52 -10.44
CA LYS A 121 -11.67 3.14 -10.01
C LYS A 121 -10.89 2.06 -10.77
N VAL A 122 -10.04 2.42 -11.74
CA VAL A 122 -9.33 1.46 -12.59
C VAL A 122 -7.99 1.08 -11.98
N ILE A 123 -7.84 -0.20 -11.66
CA ILE A 123 -6.57 -0.81 -11.27
C ILE A 123 -6.10 -1.74 -12.38
N ALA A 124 -4.98 -1.42 -13.02
CA ALA A 124 -4.37 -2.27 -14.03
C ALA A 124 -3.67 -3.46 -13.36
N HIS A 125 -4.21 -4.67 -13.53
CA HIS A 125 -3.69 -5.89 -12.95
C HIS A 125 -2.32 -6.25 -13.54
N ARG A 126 -1.27 -6.22 -12.71
CA ARG A 126 0.13 -6.42 -13.10
C ARG A 126 0.62 -5.37 -14.11
N GLY A 127 0.01 -4.19 -14.09
CA GLY A 127 0.17 -3.12 -15.08
C GLY A 127 -0.63 -3.31 -16.36
N ALA A 128 -0.48 -2.38 -17.31
CA ALA A 128 -1.14 -2.45 -18.62
C ALA A 128 -0.25 -3.21 -19.61
N TRP A 129 -0.38 -4.54 -19.63
CA TRP A 129 0.50 -5.42 -20.41
C TRP A 129 -0.22 -6.06 -21.62
N LYS A 130 -1.53 -6.33 -21.52
CA LYS A 130 -2.24 -7.20 -22.46
C LYS A 130 -2.27 -6.66 -23.89
N ASN A 131 -2.52 -5.36 -24.04
CA ASN A 131 -2.65 -4.69 -25.34
C ASN A 131 -1.40 -3.87 -25.71
N HIS A 132 -0.29 -4.12 -25.02
CA HIS A 132 0.97 -3.40 -25.19
C HIS A 132 2.16 -4.35 -25.39
N GLU A 133 3.28 -3.79 -25.85
CA GLU A 133 4.56 -4.49 -25.88
C GLU A 133 5.21 -4.47 -24.49
N ALA A 134 4.59 -5.18 -23.53
CA ALA A 134 5.06 -5.31 -22.15
C ALA A 134 4.73 -6.70 -21.59
N SER A 135 5.45 -7.09 -20.55
CA SER A 135 5.10 -8.24 -19.71
C SER A 135 4.28 -7.80 -18.50
N GLN A 136 3.57 -8.73 -17.87
CA GLN A 136 3.06 -8.54 -16.50
C GLN A 136 4.21 -8.16 -15.57
N ASN A 137 3.93 -7.35 -14.54
CA ASN A 137 4.88 -7.02 -13.48
C ASN A 137 6.20 -6.42 -13.99
N SER A 138 6.11 -5.54 -14.99
CA SER A 138 7.27 -4.97 -15.67
C SER A 138 7.26 -3.43 -15.59
N ARG A 139 8.41 -2.80 -15.84
CA ARG A 139 8.51 -1.33 -15.85
C ARG A 139 7.68 -0.73 -16.99
N ASN A 140 7.66 -1.40 -18.14
CA ASN A 140 6.80 -1.03 -19.27
C ASN A 140 5.31 -1.18 -18.95
N SER A 141 4.85 -2.24 -18.27
CA SER A 141 3.43 -2.35 -17.95
C SER A 141 2.97 -1.27 -16.96
N LEU A 142 3.82 -0.88 -16.00
CA LEU A 142 3.59 0.29 -15.15
C LEU A 142 3.55 1.59 -15.97
N LYS A 143 4.54 1.79 -16.86
CA LYS A 143 4.61 2.95 -17.73
C LYS A 143 3.32 3.10 -18.56
N TYR A 144 2.85 2.02 -19.18
CA TYR A 144 1.62 2.06 -19.95
C TYR A 144 0.39 2.33 -19.07
N ALA A 145 0.30 1.75 -17.86
CA ALA A 145 -0.78 2.04 -16.92
C ALA A 145 -0.83 3.52 -16.52
N ILE A 146 0.33 4.17 -16.37
CA ILE A 146 0.45 5.62 -16.14
C ILE A 146 -0.02 6.39 -17.38
N GLU A 147 0.46 6.02 -18.57
CA GLU A 147 0.17 6.72 -19.84
C GLU A 147 -1.32 6.68 -20.21
N ILE A 148 -1.99 5.54 -20.03
CA ILE A 148 -3.43 5.41 -20.30
C ILE A 148 -4.31 6.04 -19.20
N GLY A 149 -3.71 6.41 -18.07
CA GLY A 149 -4.41 7.12 -16.99
C GLY A 149 -5.20 6.23 -16.04
N CYS A 150 -4.66 5.07 -15.67
CA CYS A 150 -5.22 4.26 -14.58
C CYS A 150 -5.08 5.00 -13.23
N GLU A 151 -6.03 4.77 -12.32
CA GLU A 151 -5.91 5.25 -10.93
C GLU A 151 -4.77 4.54 -10.19
N ALA A 152 -4.63 3.23 -10.40
CA ALA A 152 -3.48 2.49 -9.92
C ALA A 152 -3.02 1.38 -10.89
N SER A 153 -1.79 0.91 -10.68
CA SER A 153 -1.25 -0.31 -11.26
C SER A 153 -0.96 -1.29 -10.13
N GLU A 154 -1.56 -2.48 -10.19
CA GLU A 154 -1.23 -3.55 -9.27
C GLU A 154 0.07 -4.25 -9.70
N LEU A 155 0.82 -4.77 -8.72
CA LEU A 155 2.04 -5.53 -8.91
C LEU A 155 2.21 -6.57 -7.80
N ASP A 156 2.90 -7.66 -8.15
CA ASP A 156 3.19 -8.79 -7.28
C ASP A 156 4.65 -8.78 -6.83
N VAL A 157 4.93 -8.98 -5.53
CA VAL A 157 6.31 -9.00 -5.01
C VAL A 157 6.71 -10.31 -4.33
N TRP A 158 7.96 -10.69 -4.58
CA TRP A 158 8.66 -11.83 -3.97
C TRP A 158 10.02 -11.39 -3.42
N MET A 159 10.53 -12.14 -2.45
CA MET A 159 11.89 -11.95 -1.92
C MET A 159 12.87 -12.95 -2.52
N THR A 160 13.98 -12.46 -3.06
CA THR A 160 15.08 -13.25 -3.60
C THR A 160 15.93 -13.90 -2.50
N SER A 161 16.82 -14.82 -2.85
CA SER A 161 17.65 -15.55 -1.87
C SER A 161 18.58 -14.63 -1.07
N ASP A 162 19.00 -13.51 -1.64
CA ASP A 162 19.79 -12.44 -1.01
C ASP A 162 18.94 -11.36 -0.33
N GLY A 163 17.62 -11.52 -0.28
CA GLY A 163 16.73 -10.69 0.52
C GLY A 163 16.24 -9.41 -0.15
N GLU A 164 16.52 -9.22 -1.44
CA GLU A 164 16.00 -8.14 -2.27
C GLU A 164 14.57 -8.45 -2.76
N ILE A 165 13.81 -7.41 -3.11
CA ILE A 165 12.39 -7.55 -3.49
C ILE A 165 12.23 -7.36 -5.00
N VAL A 166 11.76 -8.40 -5.68
CA VAL A 166 11.54 -8.42 -7.13
C VAL A 166 10.08 -8.60 -7.49
N LEU A 167 9.72 -8.14 -8.68
CA LEU A 167 8.38 -8.25 -9.23
C LEU A 167 8.20 -9.53 -10.03
N ASN A 168 7.20 -10.34 -9.67
CA ASN A 168 6.70 -11.46 -10.48
C ASN A 168 5.40 -12.00 -9.88
N HIS A 169 4.49 -12.53 -10.71
CA HIS A 169 3.29 -13.17 -10.15
C HIS A 169 3.61 -14.55 -9.58
N ASP A 170 4.15 -15.43 -10.42
CA ASP A 170 4.45 -16.81 -10.06
C ASP A 170 5.72 -16.89 -9.19
N PRO A 171 5.95 -17.99 -8.46
CA PRO A 171 7.20 -18.18 -7.73
C PRO A 171 8.44 -18.32 -8.64
N SER A 172 8.23 -18.45 -9.96
CA SER A 172 9.30 -18.62 -10.93
C SER A 172 9.05 -17.83 -12.22
N VAL A 173 10.13 -17.43 -12.89
CA VAL A 173 10.11 -16.76 -14.20
C VAL A 173 11.39 -17.06 -14.95
N GLY A 174 11.29 -17.27 -16.27
CA GLY A 174 12.47 -17.57 -17.10
C GLY A 174 13.26 -18.82 -16.67
N GLY A 175 12.58 -19.80 -16.06
CA GLY A 175 13.21 -21.02 -15.55
C GLY A 175 13.93 -20.87 -14.21
N LYS A 176 13.82 -19.71 -13.55
CA LYS A 176 14.41 -19.46 -12.22
C LYS A 176 13.32 -19.31 -11.16
N VAL A 177 13.47 -19.99 -10.04
CA VAL A 177 12.64 -19.79 -8.84
C VAL A 177 13.17 -18.56 -8.09
N VAL A 178 12.30 -17.59 -7.82
CA VAL A 178 12.70 -16.29 -7.26
C VAL A 178 13.43 -16.47 -5.93
N GLU A 179 12.88 -17.29 -5.03
CA GLU A 179 13.42 -17.46 -3.67
C GLU A 179 14.75 -18.24 -3.62
N ASP A 180 15.16 -18.86 -4.74
CA ASP A 180 16.41 -19.63 -4.86
C ASP A 180 17.52 -18.87 -5.60
N ASN A 181 17.20 -17.71 -6.18
CA ASN A 181 18.13 -16.92 -7.00
C ASN A 181 18.33 -15.54 -6.37
N THR A 182 19.50 -14.95 -6.60
CA THR A 182 19.81 -13.57 -6.14
C THR A 182 19.07 -12.54 -7.00
N ALA A 183 18.91 -11.30 -6.53
CA ALA A 183 18.34 -10.25 -7.37
C ALA A 183 19.20 -9.96 -8.62
N ALA A 184 20.53 -10.09 -8.51
CA ALA A 184 21.41 -9.98 -9.66
C ALA A 184 21.12 -11.05 -10.72
N ASP A 185 20.90 -12.31 -10.30
CA ASP A 185 20.53 -13.39 -11.20
C ASP A 185 19.14 -13.18 -11.81
N MET A 186 18.17 -12.74 -11.01
CA MET A 186 16.82 -12.45 -11.49
C MET A 186 16.82 -11.33 -12.52
N ALA A 187 17.60 -10.27 -12.32
CA ALA A 187 17.72 -9.14 -13.23
C ALA A 187 18.27 -9.50 -14.63
N THR A 188 18.81 -10.72 -14.82
CA THR A 188 19.22 -11.22 -16.15
C THR A 188 18.08 -11.84 -16.96
N VAL A 189 16.92 -12.08 -16.35
CA VAL A 189 15.79 -12.76 -16.98
C VAL A 189 15.04 -11.77 -17.89
N PRO A 190 15.03 -11.98 -19.22
CA PRO A 190 14.35 -11.08 -20.15
C PRO A 190 12.84 -11.23 -20.07
N LEU A 191 12.15 -10.11 -20.24
CA LEU A 191 10.70 -9.99 -20.35
C LEU A 191 10.32 -9.43 -21.73
N LYS A 192 9.03 -9.46 -22.09
CA LYS A 192 8.52 -8.88 -23.32
C LYS A 192 8.76 -7.36 -23.32
N GLY A 193 8.99 -6.77 -24.49
CA GLY A 193 9.16 -5.32 -24.64
C GLY A 193 10.56 -4.81 -24.26
N GLY A 194 11.54 -5.70 -24.13
CA GLY A 194 12.92 -5.34 -23.77
C GLY A 194 13.14 -5.07 -22.28
N ASP A 195 12.13 -5.34 -21.45
CA ASP A 195 12.27 -5.32 -20.00
C ASP A 195 13.04 -6.54 -19.50
N TYR A 196 13.47 -6.47 -18.24
CA TYR A 196 13.98 -7.57 -17.44
C TYR A 196 13.23 -7.60 -16.12
N VAL A 197 13.29 -8.72 -15.40
CA VAL A 197 12.76 -8.77 -14.02
C VAL A 197 13.32 -7.61 -13.22
N THR A 198 12.42 -6.86 -12.59
CA THR A 198 12.72 -5.58 -11.95
C THR A 198 12.50 -5.65 -10.45
N THR A 199 13.16 -4.78 -9.69
CA THR A 199 12.96 -4.68 -8.25
C THR A 199 11.82 -3.73 -7.89
N LEU A 200 11.21 -3.93 -6.73
CA LEU A 200 10.22 -2.97 -6.19
C LEU A 200 10.84 -1.57 -6.06
N ALA A 201 12.12 -1.47 -5.68
CA ALA A 201 12.83 -0.20 -5.60
C ALA A 201 12.92 0.53 -6.96
N GLN A 202 13.08 -0.19 -8.07
CA GLN A 202 13.06 0.39 -9.41
C GLN A 202 11.66 0.90 -9.79
N ILE A 203 10.61 0.13 -9.45
CA ILE A 203 9.21 0.55 -9.65
C ILE A 203 8.87 1.79 -8.84
N ILE A 204 9.26 1.85 -7.57
CA ILE A 204 9.07 3.04 -6.73
C ILE A 204 9.75 4.26 -7.36
N LYS A 205 10.98 4.11 -7.88
CA LYS A 205 11.67 5.21 -8.58
C LYS A 205 10.91 5.68 -9.82
N ASP A 206 10.24 4.78 -10.54
CA ASP A 206 9.49 5.14 -11.73
C ASP A 206 8.15 5.79 -11.42
N VAL A 207 7.37 5.22 -10.50
CA VAL A 207 6.06 5.78 -10.14
C VAL A 207 6.21 7.19 -9.53
N LYS A 208 7.29 7.43 -8.76
CA LYS A 208 7.57 8.74 -8.13
C LYS A 208 7.86 9.88 -9.13
N LYS A 209 8.03 9.59 -10.42
CA LYS A 209 8.24 10.62 -11.46
C LYS A 209 6.96 11.38 -11.82
N GLN A 210 5.81 10.98 -11.29
CA GLN A 210 4.49 11.54 -11.58
C GLN A 210 3.58 11.50 -10.33
N ASN A 211 2.42 12.16 -10.34
CA ASN A 211 1.47 12.26 -9.22
C ASN A 211 0.01 12.00 -9.63
N LYS A 212 -0.19 11.09 -10.58
CA LYS A 212 -1.45 10.72 -11.24
C LYS A 212 -1.87 9.29 -10.91
N THR A 213 -0.98 8.33 -11.09
CA THR A 213 -1.24 6.90 -10.89
C THR A 213 -0.49 6.40 -9.66
N ARG A 214 -1.14 5.54 -8.88
CA ARG A 214 -0.55 4.87 -7.72
C ARG A 214 -0.16 3.43 -8.05
N ILE A 215 0.49 2.75 -7.11
CA ILE A 215 0.71 1.30 -7.15
C ILE A 215 -0.09 0.59 -6.06
N VAL A 216 -0.56 -0.61 -6.35
CA VAL A 216 -1.08 -1.58 -5.38
C VAL A 216 -0.05 -2.70 -5.27
N ILE A 217 0.40 -3.02 -4.06
CA ILE A 217 1.48 -3.99 -3.85
C ILE A 217 0.88 -5.27 -3.27
N GLU A 218 0.83 -6.35 -4.07
CA GLU A 218 0.52 -7.69 -3.58
C GLU A 218 1.77 -8.35 -2.99
N ILE A 219 1.72 -8.67 -1.70
CA ILE A 219 2.77 -9.41 -1.00
C ILE A 219 2.47 -10.91 -1.11
N LYS A 220 3.29 -11.63 -1.87
CA LYS A 220 3.13 -13.07 -2.08
C LYS A 220 3.60 -13.88 -0.86
N ALA A 221 2.92 -15.00 -0.60
CA ALA A 221 3.35 -15.95 0.40
C ALA A 221 4.58 -16.73 -0.09
N SER A 222 5.62 -16.79 0.74
CA SER A 222 6.80 -17.62 0.50
C SER A 222 6.41 -19.09 0.42
N LEU A 223 7.05 -19.83 -0.48
CA LEU A 223 6.91 -21.28 -0.56
C LEU A 223 7.79 -22.01 0.46
N LYS A 224 8.70 -21.30 1.12
CA LYS A 224 9.67 -21.88 2.06
C LYS A 224 9.15 -21.90 3.49
N SER A 225 8.62 -20.78 3.98
CA SER A 225 8.05 -20.70 5.33
C SER A 225 7.21 -19.45 5.57
N GLN A 226 6.44 -19.45 6.67
CA GLN A 226 5.70 -18.26 7.11
C GLN A 226 6.65 -17.15 7.57
N GLU A 227 7.72 -17.47 8.30
CA GLU A 227 8.70 -16.49 8.78
C GLU A 227 9.33 -15.71 7.62
N ARG A 228 9.55 -16.38 6.48
CA ARG A 228 10.05 -15.71 5.27
C ARG A 228 9.01 -14.80 4.62
N THR A 229 7.73 -15.16 4.70
CA THR A 229 6.62 -14.29 4.28
C THR A 229 6.54 -13.04 5.16
N ASP A 230 6.76 -13.21 6.46
CA ASP A 230 6.79 -12.11 7.44
C ASP A 230 7.98 -11.18 7.20
N GLU A 231 9.15 -11.75 6.89
CA GLU A 231 10.35 -11.01 6.50
C GLU A 231 10.14 -10.20 5.22
N LEU A 232 9.55 -10.81 4.17
CA LEU A 232 9.21 -10.11 2.94
C LEU A 232 8.27 -8.94 3.26
N THR A 233 7.24 -9.17 4.07
CA THR A 233 6.27 -8.13 4.45
C THR A 233 6.97 -6.95 5.14
N ALA A 234 7.80 -7.23 6.16
CA ALA A 234 8.52 -6.20 6.89
C ALA A 234 9.48 -5.42 5.98
N LYS A 235 10.18 -6.10 5.07
CA LYS A 235 11.09 -5.46 4.10
C LYS A 235 10.36 -4.60 3.08
N VAL A 236 9.19 -5.02 2.58
CA VAL A 236 8.35 -4.22 1.67
C VAL A 236 7.92 -2.93 2.36
N MET A 237 7.39 -3.03 3.60
CA MET A 237 6.99 -1.87 4.38
C MET A 237 8.19 -0.93 4.59
N LYS A 238 9.31 -1.44 5.11
CA LYS A 238 10.52 -0.64 5.32
C LYS A 238 11.00 0.06 4.04
N LEU A 239 11.06 -0.66 2.92
CA LEU A 239 11.49 -0.11 1.63
C LEU A 239 10.60 1.07 1.19
N VAL A 240 9.28 0.96 1.32
CA VAL A 240 8.36 2.06 1.00
C VAL A 240 8.61 3.28 1.90
N HIS A 241 8.85 3.08 3.20
CA HIS A 241 9.14 4.17 4.12
C HIS A 241 10.50 4.82 3.86
N ASP A 242 11.55 4.03 3.65
CA ASP A 242 12.91 4.51 3.38
C ASP A 242 12.96 5.32 2.07
N MET A 243 12.19 4.90 1.07
CA MET A 243 12.04 5.59 -0.20
C MET A 243 10.98 6.70 -0.18
N LYS A 244 10.30 6.93 0.95
CA LYS A 244 9.27 7.96 1.16
C LYS A 244 8.16 7.89 0.12
N ALA A 245 7.71 6.67 -0.18
CA ALA A 245 6.82 6.38 -1.31
C ALA A 245 5.34 6.23 -0.91
N GLN A 246 4.98 6.50 0.35
CA GLN A 246 3.64 6.25 0.89
C GLN A 246 2.51 6.94 0.10
N ALA A 247 2.74 8.14 -0.44
CA ALA A 247 1.76 8.84 -1.27
C ALA A 247 1.39 8.09 -2.57
N TRP A 248 2.30 7.27 -3.08
CA TRP A 248 2.16 6.51 -4.31
C TRP A 248 1.66 5.09 -4.09
N VAL A 249 1.62 4.59 -2.86
CA VAL A 249 1.03 3.28 -2.54
C VAL A 249 -0.45 3.48 -2.25
N ALA A 250 -1.32 2.95 -3.11
CA ALA A 250 -2.77 3.00 -2.93
C ALA A 250 -3.21 2.07 -1.79
N CYS A 251 -2.67 0.84 -1.78
CA CYS A 251 -2.82 -0.13 -0.70
C CYS A 251 -1.80 -1.27 -0.85
N TYR A 252 -1.66 -2.04 0.23
CA TYR A 252 -1.03 -3.36 0.25
C TYR A 252 -2.11 -4.43 0.26
N ILE A 253 -1.90 -5.52 -0.47
CA ILE A 253 -2.83 -6.64 -0.54
C ILE A 253 -2.09 -7.97 -0.33
N SER A 254 -2.75 -8.98 0.22
CA SER A 254 -2.19 -10.32 0.33
C SER A 254 -3.27 -11.37 0.58
N PHE A 255 -3.02 -12.60 0.13
CA PHE A 255 -3.78 -13.80 0.56
C PHE A 255 -3.30 -14.30 1.93
N ASN A 256 -2.09 -13.92 2.35
CA ASN A 256 -1.55 -14.28 3.65
C ASN A 256 -2.07 -13.31 4.71
N TYR A 257 -2.92 -13.80 5.62
CA TYR A 257 -3.53 -12.96 6.66
C TYR A 257 -2.48 -12.33 7.58
N ASN A 258 -1.38 -13.05 7.86
CA ASN A 258 -0.31 -12.54 8.71
C ASN A 258 0.45 -11.36 8.07
N SER A 259 0.65 -11.38 6.75
CA SER A 259 1.18 -10.22 6.02
C SER A 259 0.32 -8.97 6.25
N CYS A 260 -1.02 -9.12 6.18
CA CYS A 260 -1.90 -7.98 6.44
C CYS A 260 -1.81 -7.47 7.88
N LEU A 261 -1.68 -8.36 8.86
CA LEU A 261 -1.49 -7.99 10.27
C LEU A 261 -0.17 -7.25 10.49
N ILE A 262 0.92 -7.75 9.92
CA ILE A 262 2.25 -7.13 10.01
C ILE A 262 2.24 -5.75 9.35
N SER A 263 1.64 -5.60 8.17
CA SER A 263 1.50 -4.29 7.50
C SER A 263 0.77 -3.28 8.40
N ALA A 264 -0.37 -3.67 8.98
CA ALA A 264 -1.15 -2.82 9.87
C ALA A 264 -0.44 -2.52 11.21
N GLN A 265 0.36 -3.45 11.73
CA GLN A 265 1.16 -3.25 12.94
C GLN A 265 2.30 -2.26 12.70
N MET A 266 3.06 -2.44 11.61
CA MET A 266 4.21 -1.61 11.29
C MET A 266 3.83 -0.20 10.86
N ASP A 267 2.74 -0.07 10.11
CA ASP A 267 2.15 1.22 9.74
C ASP A 267 0.61 1.18 9.90
N PRO A 268 0.09 1.65 11.04
CA PRO A 268 -1.35 1.71 11.29
C PRO A 268 -2.13 2.62 10.34
N THR A 269 -1.45 3.45 9.53
CA THR A 269 -2.08 4.29 8.51
C THR A 269 -2.02 3.68 7.11
N ALA A 270 -1.26 2.59 6.94
CA ALA A 270 -1.18 1.86 5.69
C ALA A 270 -2.53 1.24 5.36
N ARG A 271 -3.00 1.52 4.14
CA ARG A 271 -4.20 0.90 3.59
C ARG A 271 -3.85 -0.54 3.24
N THR A 272 -4.48 -1.47 3.94
CA THR A 272 -4.30 -2.90 3.71
C THR A 272 -5.66 -3.52 3.37
N ALA A 273 -5.71 -4.36 2.34
CA ALA A 273 -6.90 -5.13 2.00
C ALA A 273 -6.58 -6.63 1.89
N TYR A 274 -7.52 -7.47 2.33
CA TYR A 274 -7.34 -8.92 2.34
C TYR A 274 -7.89 -9.58 1.07
N LEU A 275 -7.15 -10.56 0.54
CA LEU A 275 -7.51 -11.22 -0.73
C LEU A 275 -8.34 -12.51 -0.60
N SER A 276 -8.30 -13.16 0.57
CA SER A 276 -8.97 -14.46 0.79
C SER A 276 -10.34 -14.31 1.47
N ASP A 277 -11.21 -15.29 1.25
CA ASP A 277 -12.61 -15.33 1.72
C ASP A 277 -12.81 -16.13 3.02
N ASP A 278 -11.73 -16.51 3.70
CA ASP A 278 -11.75 -17.29 4.95
C ASP A 278 -11.91 -16.41 6.22
N LYS A 279 -12.21 -15.13 6.03
CA LYS A 279 -12.50 -14.14 7.08
C LYS A 279 -13.75 -13.36 6.72
N SER A 280 -14.64 -13.16 7.70
CA SER A 280 -15.81 -12.32 7.48
C SER A 280 -15.44 -10.84 7.43
N VAL A 281 -16.30 -10.01 6.84
CA VAL A 281 -16.16 -8.53 6.89
C VAL A 281 -16.02 -8.03 8.33
N ASN A 282 -16.73 -8.65 9.29
CA ASN A 282 -16.64 -8.26 10.70
C ASN A 282 -15.28 -8.61 11.31
N ASP A 283 -14.70 -9.76 10.97
CA ASP A 283 -13.37 -10.15 11.44
C ASP A 283 -12.31 -9.17 10.93
N LEU A 284 -12.39 -8.80 9.65
CA LEU A 284 -11.48 -7.84 9.03
C LEU A 284 -11.66 -6.43 9.60
N LYS A 285 -12.89 -6.01 9.87
CA LYS A 285 -13.17 -4.74 10.54
C LYS A 285 -12.57 -4.69 11.95
N ALA A 286 -12.61 -5.79 12.70
CA ALA A 286 -12.11 -5.86 14.08
C ALA A 286 -10.61 -5.59 14.18
N ILE A 287 -9.85 -5.78 13.10
CA ILE A 287 -8.42 -5.47 13.01
C ILE A 287 -8.12 -4.18 12.23
N ASN A 288 -9.14 -3.33 11.98
CA ASN A 288 -9.04 -2.09 11.21
C ASN A 288 -8.52 -2.28 9.76
N MET A 289 -8.86 -3.39 9.13
CA MET A 289 -8.56 -3.59 7.71
C MET A 289 -9.22 -2.49 6.88
N TRP A 290 -8.49 -1.92 5.92
CA TRP A 290 -8.99 -0.80 5.11
C TRP A 290 -10.03 -1.25 4.07
N GLY A 291 -9.92 -2.48 3.57
CA GLY A 291 -10.80 -2.99 2.53
C GLY A 291 -10.80 -4.51 2.39
N ILE A 292 -11.72 -4.98 1.56
CA ILE A 292 -11.68 -6.31 0.97
C ILE A 292 -11.27 -6.18 -0.50
N ASP A 293 -10.46 -7.12 -0.96
CA ASP A 293 -10.09 -7.20 -2.37
C ASP A 293 -10.33 -8.64 -2.85
N PHE A 294 -11.55 -8.94 -3.27
CA PHE A 294 -11.96 -10.35 -3.47
C PHE A 294 -12.13 -10.73 -4.92
N ASN A 295 -12.01 -12.03 -5.18
CA ASN A 295 -12.30 -12.56 -6.49
C ASN A 295 -13.78 -12.29 -6.86
N TYR A 296 -14.06 -11.92 -8.11
CA TYR A 296 -15.42 -11.61 -8.58
C TYR A 296 -16.45 -12.70 -8.26
N LYS A 297 -16.03 -13.97 -8.26
CA LYS A 297 -16.88 -15.12 -7.91
C LYS A 297 -17.41 -15.07 -6.49
N MET A 298 -16.74 -14.38 -5.56
CA MET A 298 -17.22 -14.26 -4.17
C MET A 298 -18.44 -13.34 -4.10
N PHE A 299 -18.46 -12.28 -4.89
CA PHE A 299 -19.60 -11.38 -5.00
C PHE A 299 -20.79 -12.00 -5.77
N GLU A 300 -20.56 -13.07 -6.53
CA GLU A 300 -21.63 -13.87 -7.13
C GLU A 300 -22.31 -14.80 -6.11
N LYS A 301 -21.55 -15.26 -5.11
CA LYS A 301 -22.07 -16.11 -4.02
C LYS A 301 -22.84 -15.31 -2.97
N ASP A 302 -22.43 -14.08 -2.72
CA ASP A 302 -23.07 -13.18 -1.76
C ASP A 302 -23.32 -11.80 -2.36
N ALA A 303 -24.59 -11.55 -2.70
CA ALA A 303 -25.03 -10.29 -3.28
C ALA A 303 -25.02 -9.11 -2.29
N ASN A 304 -24.96 -9.37 -0.97
CA ASN A 304 -24.93 -8.32 0.06
C ASN A 304 -23.50 -7.90 0.44
N LEU A 305 -22.49 -8.67 0.04
CA LEU A 305 -21.10 -8.46 0.44
C LEU A 305 -20.60 -7.01 0.23
N ILE A 306 -20.93 -6.39 -0.90
CA ILE A 306 -20.55 -5.00 -1.19
C ILE A 306 -21.17 -4.06 -0.16
N LYS A 307 -22.48 -4.20 0.08
CA LYS A 307 -23.24 -3.39 1.03
C LYS A 307 -22.73 -3.59 2.45
N ASP A 308 -22.44 -4.82 2.85
CA ASP A 308 -21.97 -5.15 4.20
C ASP A 308 -20.57 -4.59 4.46
N ALA A 309 -19.66 -4.68 3.48
CA ALA A 309 -18.35 -4.05 3.53
C ALA A 309 -18.44 -2.52 3.63
N HIS A 310 -19.29 -1.88 2.82
CA HIS A 310 -19.52 -0.44 2.90
C HIS A 310 -20.14 -0.02 4.24
N ALA A 311 -21.10 -0.79 4.77
CA ALA A 311 -21.67 -0.56 6.10
C ALA A 311 -20.63 -0.73 7.23
N ALA A 312 -19.60 -1.56 7.00
CA ALA A 312 -18.44 -1.68 7.87
C ALA A 312 -17.45 -0.52 7.75
N GLY A 313 -17.60 0.37 6.76
CA GLY A 313 -16.66 1.46 6.47
C GLY A 313 -15.43 1.01 5.68
N MET A 314 -15.48 -0.20 5.10
CA MET A 314 -14.40 -0.79 4.33
C MET A 314 -14.57 -0.48 2.84
N THR A 315 -13.45 -0.37 2.14
CA THR A 315 -13.44 -0.30 0.67
C THR A 315 -13.61 -1.69 0.05
N VAL A 316 -14.15 -1.71 -1.17
CA VAL A 316 -14.38 -2.94 -1.94
C VAL A 316 -13.64 -2.85 -3.27
N ASN A 317 -12.63 -3.70 -3.44
CA ASN A 317 -12.02 -4.01 -4.72
C ASN A 317 -12.45 -5.40 -5.19
N VAL A 318 -12.55 -5.56 -6.51
CA VAL A 318 -12.91 -6.83 -7.15
C VAL A 318 -11.92 -7.20 -8.24
N TRP A 319 -11.44 -8.45 -8.21
CA TRP A 319 -10.44 -8.95 -9.16
C TRP A 319 -10.75 -10.36 -9.68
N THR A 320 -10.10 -10.85 -10.72
CA THR A 320 -9.71 -10.06 -11.89
C THR A 320 -10.91 -10.04 -12.83
N VAL A 321 -11.53 -8.88 -13.04
CA VAL A 321 -12.73 -8.75 -13.88
C VAL A 321 -12.31 -8.38 -15.30
N ASN A 322 -12.60 -9.21 -16.30
CA ASN A 322 -12.12 -8.98 -17.68
C ASN A 322 -13.22 -8.93 -18.73
N LYS A 323 -14.43 -9.44 -18.44
CA LYS A 323 -15.54 -9.40 -19.39
C LYS A 323 -16.24 -8.06 -19.32
N LYS A 324 -16.60 -7.51 -20.48
CA LYS A 324 -17.26 -6.20 -20.59
C LYS A 324 -18.53 -6.13 -19.74
N GLU A 325 -19.33 -7.20 -19.74
CA GLU A 325 -20.59 -7.28 -19.02
C GLU A 325 -20.36 -7.24 -17.51
N ASP A 326 -19.35 -7.96 -17.02
CA ASP A 326 -18.98 -7.99 -15.61
C ASP A 326 -18.40 -6.65 -15.16
N LEU A 327 -17.56 -6.01 -15.98
CA LEU A 327 -17.02 -4.67 -15.73
C LEU A 327 -18.16 -3.65 -15.54
N VAL A 328 -19.14 -3.63 -16.46
CA VAL A 328 -20.32 -2.75 -16.35
C VAL A 328 -21.13 -3.08 -15.10
N SER A 329 -21.40 -4.37 -14.85
CA SER A 329 -22.15 -4.83 -13.68
C SER A 329 -21.51 -4.42 -12.35
N PHE A 330 -20.19 -4.60 -12.18
CA PHE A 330 -19.52 -4.21 -10.94
C PHE A 330 -19.45 -2.69 -10.75
N LEU A 331 -19.27 -1.91 -11.83
CA LEU A 331 -19.42 -0.45 -11.76
C LEU A 331 -20.81 -0.04 -11.27
N ASP A 332 -21.86 -0.66 -11.80
CA ASP A 332 -23.25 -0.35 -11.44
C ASP A 332 -23.61 -0.82 -10.02
N LYS A 333 -22.97 -1.88 -9.53
CA LYS A 333 -23.04 -2.33 -8.13
C LYS A 333 -22.29 -1.41 -7.16
N GLY A 334 -21.52 -0.44 -7.66
CA GLY A 334 -20.90 0.58 -6.83
C GLY A 334 -19.61 0.15 -6.11
N VAL A 335 -18.87 -0.84 -6.62
CA VAL A 335 -17.55 -1.17 -6.07
C VAL A 335 -16.61 0.05 -6.09
N ASP A 336 -15.68 0.11 -5.15
CA ASP A 336 -14.72 1.21 -5.06
C ASP A 336 -13.70 1.13 -6.18
N TYR A 337 -13.22 -0.09 -6.46
CA TYR A 337 -12.18 -0.38 -7.44
C TYR A 337 -12.48 -1.65 -8.24
N ILE A 338 -11.91 -1.74 -9.43
CA ILE A 338 -11.89 -2.95 -10.25
C ILE A 338 -10.45 -3.20 -10.72
N THR A 339 -9.89 -4.35 -10.33
CA THR A 339 -8.63 -4.86 -10.85
C THR A 339 -8.89 -5.69 -12.11
N THR A 340 -8.30 -5.30 -13.24
CA THR A 340 -8.57 -5.88 -14.56
C THR A 340 -7.32 -6.01 -15.42
N ASN A 341 -7.30 -7.02 -16.30
CA ASN A 341 -6.32 -7.13 -17.40
C ASN A 341 -6.70 -6.28 -18.63
N GLU A 342 -7.88 -5.65 -18.62
CA GLU A 342 -8.42 -4.83 -19.71
C GLU A 342 -8.64 -3.37 -19.26
N PRO A 343 -7.62 -2.68 -18.72
CA PRO A 343 -7.80 -1.35 -18.14
C PRO A 343 -8.31 -0.33 -19.18
N GLU A 344 -7.89 -0.40 -20.44
CA GLU A 344 -8.35 0.45 -21.52
C GLU A 344 -9.86 0.29 -21.76
N MET A 345 -10.35 -0.97 -21.78
CA MET A 345 -11.78 -1.26 -21.94
C MET A 345 -12.58 -0.65 -20.79
N LEU A 346 -12.09 -0.79 -19.55
CA LEU A 346 -12.76 -0.21 -18.39
C LEU A 346 -12.75 1.33 -18.43
N LEU A 347 -11.63 1.94 -18.83
CA LEU A 347 -11.53 3.39 -19.00
C LEU A 347 -12.53 3.90 -20.05
N ASP A 348 -12.67 3.21 -21.18
CA ASP A 348 -13.65 3.55 -22.23
C ASP A 348 -15.09 3.44 -21.71
N ILE A 349 -15.44 2.35 -21.01
CA ILE A 349 -16.76 2.18 -20.39
C ILE A 349 -17.09 3.34 -19.44
N ILE A 350 -16.13 3.76 -18.61
CA ILE A 350 -16.31 4.87 -17.66
C ILE A 350 -16.49 6.20 -18.39
N LYS A 351 -15.73 6.43 -19.47
CA LYS A 351 -15.86 7.63 -20.29
C LYS A 351 -17.22 7.70 -20.99
N GLU A 352 -17.70 6.58 -21.53
CA GLU A 352 -19.03 6.45 -22.14
C GLU A 352 -20.15 6.73 -21.12
N LYS A 353 -20.04 6.18 -19.91
CA LYS A 353 -21.00 6.40 -18.83
C LYS A 353 -21.04 7.86 -18.34
N LYS A 354 -19.92 8.59 -18.36
CA LYS A 354 -19.86 10.02 -18.00
C LYS A 354 -20.41 10.96 -19.08
N SER A 355 -20.51 10.48 -20.31
CA SER A 355 -20.98 11.28 -21.46
C SER A 355 -22.49 11.15 -21.70
N LYS A 356 -23.16 10.28 -20.94
CA LYS A 356 -24.62 10.15 -20.86
C LYS A 356 -25.11 10.90 -19.64
#